data_AF-A0A1I7WRC3-F1
#
_entry.id   AF-A0A1I7WRC3-F1
#
_cell.length_a   1.000
_cell.length_b   1.000
_cell.length_c   1.000
_cell.angle_alpha   90.00
_cell.angle_beta   90.00
_cell.angle_gamma   90.00
#
_symmetry.space_group_name_H-M   'P 1'
#
loop_
_entity.id
_entity.type
_entity.pdbx_description
1 polymer ?
#
loop_
_entity_poly.entity_id
_entity_poly.type
_entity_poly.pdbx_seq_one_letter_code
_entity_poly.pdbx_strand_id
1 'polypeptide(L)'
;MEIENYNDFEKAADALEHAQRSVSRGLEGGTNVIILQEMQEKIRRFQNQIKKFDKIKSNYASDPADAVRQLQNFAEEATEADIIRPSHIFALLIAHHAGKQNWSPVSDEAYRCILQLQKQQPKLDLTIVVDAEILNRVYTFISFSYSLVSYM
;
A
#
# COMPACT_ATOMS: atom_id res chain seq x y z
N MET A 1 8.52 3.49 11.72
CA MET A 1 8.38 3.27 10.27
C MET A 1 8.39 4.63 9.60
N GLU A 2 9.56 4.97 9.06
CA GLU A 2 9.97 6.35 8.81
C GLU A 2 9.38 6.90 7.51
N ILE A 3 9.19 8.22 7.50
CA ILE A 3 8.67 9.04 6.41
C ILE A 3 9.56 8.97 5.14
N GLU A 4 10.70 8.27 5.22
CA GLU A 4 11.74 8.19 4.18
C GLU A 4 11.34 7.36 2.95
N ASN A 5 10.47 6.34 3.08
CA ASN A 5 10.01 5.55 1.93
C ASN A 5 8.99 6.28 1.02
N TYR A 6 8.57 7.50 1.37
CA TYR A 6 7.57 8.26 0.59
C TYR A 6 8.17 9.30 -0.36
N ASN A 7 9.44 9.65 -0.20
CA ASN A 7 10.17 10.53 -1.13
C ASN A 7 10.46 9.88 -2.49
N ASP A 8 10.17 8.58 -2.65
CA ASP A 8 10.42 7.86 -3.88
C ASP A 8 9.26 7.95 -4.89
N PHE A 9 8.04 8.26 -4.47
CA PHE A 9 6.89 8.37 -5.39
C PHE A 9 6.91 9.67 -6.21
N GLU A 10 7.43 10.76 -5.67
CA GLU A 10 7.64 12.01 -6.41
C GLU A 10 8.67 11.81 -7.53
N LYS A 11 9.81 11.18 -7.20
CA LYS A 11 10.82 10.78 -8.19
C LYS A 11 10.27 9.80 -9.23
N ALA A 12 9.42 8.87 -8.79
CA ALA A 12 8.75 7.94 -9.70
C ALA A 12 7.78 8.68 -10.64
N ALA A 13 7.06 9.68 -10.15
CA ALA A 13 6.17 10.50 -10.97
C ALA A 13 6.96 11.27 -12.04
N ASP A 14 8.09 11.88 -11.68
CA ASP A 14 8.98 12.58 -12.61
C ASP A 14 9.53 11.61 -13.68
N ALA A 15 10.03 10.44 -13.25
CA ALA A 15 10.52 9.41 -14.16
C ALA A 15 9.43 8.92 -15.12
N LEU A 16 8.19 8.75 -14.64
CA LEU A 16 7.04 8.37 -15.46
C LEU A 16 6.67 9.48 -16.45
N GLU A 17 6.80 10.75 -16.08
CA GLU A 17 6.58 11.86 -17.01
C GLU A 17 7.62 11.87 -18.14
N HIS A 18 8.90 11.66 -17.81
CA HIS A 18 9.96 11.50 -18.80
C HIS A 18 9.74 10.29 -19.72
N ALA A 19 9.30 9.16 -19.16
CA ALA A 19 8.95 7.97 -19.92
C ALA A 19 7.77 8.24 -20.87
N GLN A 20 6.73 8.94 -20.40
CA GLN A 20 5.57 9.31 -21.20
C GLN A 20 5.95 10.19 -22.40
N ARG A 21 6.81 11.21 -22.18
CA ARG A 21 7.31 12.08 -23.25
C ARG A 21 8.12 11.29 -24.28
N SER A 22 8.97 10.37 -23.83
CA SER A 22 9.78 9.51 -24.70
C SER A 22 8.92 8.56 -25.55
N VAL A 23 7.92 7.91 -24.94
CA VAL A 23 6.98 7.04 -25.65
C VAL A 23 6.13 7.82 -26.66
N SER A 24 5.70 9.03 -26.32
CA SER A 24 4.89 9.88 -27.22
C SER A 24 5.68 10.27 -28.48
N ARG A 25 6.95 10.66 -28.33
CA ARG A 25 7.85 10.91 -29.48
C ARG A 25 8.08 9.66 -30.33
N GLY A 26 8.17 8.49 -29.69
CA GLY A 26 8.29 7.21 -30.40
C GLY A 26 7.05 6.87 -31.23
N LEU A 27 5.85 7.19 -30.72
CA LEU A 27 4.58 7.00 -31.43
C LEU A 27 4.46 7.90 -32.67
N GLU A 28 4.96 9.14 -32.58
CA GLU A 28 5.04 10.06 -33.73
C GLU A 28 6.00 9.54 -34.82
N GLY A 29 7.03 8.79 -34.43
CA GLY A 29 8.01 8.16 -35.33
C GLY A 29 7.55 6.83 -35.98
N GLY A 30 6.33 6.34 -35.69
CA GLY A 30 5.68 5.24 -36.40
C GLY A 30 6.26 3.83 -36.24
N THR A 31 7.26 3.62 -35.38
CA THR A 31 7.90 2.31 -35.19
C THR A 31 7.37 1.63 -33.92
N ASN A 32 7.05 0.33 -33.96
CA ASN A 32 6.57 -0.45 -32.80
C ASN A 32 5.35 0.16 -32.07
N VAL A 33 4.42 0.76 -32.83
CA VAL A 33 3.25 1.50 -32.32
C VAL A 33 2.45 0.73 -31.28
N ILE A 34 2.21 -0.58 -31.50
CA ILE A 34 1.45 -1.43 -30.57
C ILE A 34 2.15 -1.51 -29.20
N ILE A 35 3.45 -1.82 -29.18
CA ILE A 35 4.24 -1.92 -27.94
C ILE A 35 4.31 -0.57 -27.23
N LEU A 36 4.47 0.52 -27.98
CA LEU A 36 4.50 1.86 -27.41
C LEU A 36 3.13 2.30 -26.85
N GLN A 37 2.03 1.88 -27.46
CA GLN A 37 0.69 2.11 -26.92
C GLN A 37 0.47 1.34 -25.61
N GLU A 38 0.85 0.07 -25.54
CA GLU A 38 0.79 -0.73 -24.31
C GLU A 38 1.65 -0.10 -23.19
N MET A 39 2.86 0.35 -23.53
CA MET A 39 3.71 1.08 -22.58
C MET A 39 3.08 2.40 -22.13
N GLN A 40 2.44 3.14 -23.03
CA GLN A 40 1.75 4.39 -22.69
C GLN A 40 0.58 4.14 -21.72
N GLU A 41 -0.21 3.10 -21.96
CA GLU A 41 -1.30 2.72 -21.05
C GLU A 41 -0.77 2.32 -19.67
N LYS A 42 0.31 1.54 -19.62
CA LYS A 42 0.96 1.15 -18.37
C LYS A 42 1.48 2.37 -17.59
N ILE A 43 2.15 3.31 -18.27
CA ILE A 43 2.64 4.55 -17.65
C ILE A 43 1.47 5.38 -17.10
N ARG A 44 0.39 5.55 -17.89
CA ARG A 44 -0.82 6.27 -17.44
C ARG A 44 -1.44 5.61 -16.21
N ARG A 45 -1.51 4.28 -16.19
CA ARG A 45 -2.01 3.51 -15.04
C ARG A 45 -1.19 3.80 -13.79
N PHE A 46 0.14 3.75 -13.88
CA PHE A 46 1.02 4.06 -12.75
C PHE A 46 0.91 5.51 -12.27
N GLN A 47 0.84 6.48 -13.19
CA GLN A 47 0.61 7.89 -12.84
C GLN A 47 -0.73 8.08 -12.10
N ASN A 48 -1.80 7.41 -12.55
CA ASN A 48 -3.09 7.47 -11.88
C ASN A 48 -3.06 6.86 -10.48
N GLN A 49 -2.28 5.79 -10.27
CA GLN A 49 -2.09 5.20 -8.95
C GLN A 49 -1.38 6.15 -7.98
N ILE A 50 -0.29 6.79 -8.42
CA ILE A 50 0.41 7.79 -7.60
C ILE A 50 -0.54 8.94 -7.23
N LYS A 51 -1.27 9.49 -8.21
CA LYS A 51 -2.25 10.56 -7.96
C LYS A 51 -3.36 10.15 -6.98
N LYS A 52 -3.89 8.92 -7.11
CA LYS A 52 -4.91 8.38 -6.19
C LYS A 52 -4.34 8.29 -4.78
N PHE A 53 -3.11 7.80 -4.65
CA PHE A 53 -2.43 7.69 -3.35
C PHE A 53 -2.14 9.05 -2.71
N ASP A 54 -1.66 10.03 -3.47
CA ASP A 54 -1.41 11.39 -2.96
C ASP A 54 -2.70 12.06 -2.48
N LYS A 55 -3.80 11.86 -3.21
CA LYS A 55 -5.12 12.35 -2.79
C LYS A 55 -5.55 11.73 -1.46
N ILE A 56 -5.36 10.41 -1.30
CA ILE A 56 -5.66 9.71 -0.05
C ILE A 56 -4.79 10.25 1.09
N LYS A 57 -3.50 10.48 0.86
CA LYS A 57 -2.57 11.06 1.83
C LYS A 57 -2.99 12.47 2.25
N SER A 58 -3.40 13.32 1.30
CA SER A 58 -3.93 14.65 1.61
C SER A 58 -5.19 14.55 2.46
N ASN A 59 -6.08 13.61 2.14
CA ASN A 59 -7.30 13.39 2.91
C ASN A 59 -7.02 12.86 4.32
N TYR A 60 -5.91 12.14 4.51
CA TYR A 60 -5.52 11.59 5.80
C TYR A 60 -5.28 12.67 6.86
N ALA A 61 -4.84 13.86 6.46
CA ALA A 61 -4.67 15.00 7.37
C ALA A 61 -6.02 15.63 7.81
N SER A 62 -7.06 15.53 6.98
CA SER A 62 -8.38 16.11 7.24
C SER A 62 -9.38 15.13 7.83
N ASP A 63 -9.42 13.90 7.32
CA ASP A 63 -10.28 12.80 7.76
C ASP A 63 -9.50 11.46 7.68
N PRO A 64 -8.81 11.08 8.78
CA PRO A 64 -8.07 9.82 8.84
C PRO A 64 -8.97 8.58 8.64
N ALA A 65 -10.25 8.64 9.02
CA ALA A 65 -11.13 7.49 8.95
C ALA A 65 -11.56 7.21 7.50
N ASP A 66 -11.89 8.25 6.75
CA ASP A 66 -12.19 8.13 5.33
C ASP A 66 -10.94 7.76 4.52
N ALA A 67 -9.78 8.33 4.84
CA ALA A 67 -8.52 7.97 4.18
C ALA A 67 -8.16 6.49 4.37
N VAL A 68 -8.38 5.92 5.57
CA VAL A 68 -8.20 4.48 5.82
C VAL A 68 -9.14 3.62 4.96
N ARG A 69 -10.40 4.01 4.81
CA ARG A 69 -11.35 3.31 3.91
C ARG A 69 -10.90 3.37 2.46
N GLN A 70 -10.43 4.53 2.01
CA GLN A 70 -9.91 4.68 0.64
C GLN A 70 -8.64 3.84 0.43
N LEU A 71 -7.76 3.72 1.44
CA LEU A 71 -6.59 2.83 1.38
C LEU A 71 -7.00 1.35 1.29
N GLN A 72 -8.01 0.91 2.05
CA GLN A 72 -8.51 -0.46 1.98
C GLN A 72 -9.05 -0.79 0.59
N ASN A 73 -9.92 0.07 0.04
CA ASN A 73 -10.42 -0.10 -1.32
C ASN A 73 -9.27 -0.09 -2.35
N PHE A 74 -8.27 0.76 -2.14
CA PHE A 74 -7.12 0.81 -3.04
C PHE A 74 -6.26 -0.46 -2.98
N ALA A 75 -6.13 -1.08 -1.80
CA ALA A 75 -5.42 -2.36 -1.64
C ALA A 75 -6.16 -3.53 -2.31
N GLU A 76 -7.49 -3.52 -2.31
CA GLU A 76 -8.31 -4.55 -2.96
C GLU A 76 -8.26 -4.45 -4.50
N GLU A 77 -8.14 -3.24 -5.04
CA GLU A 77 -8.01 -2.99 -6.49
C GLU A 77 -6.59 -3.19 -7.02
N ALA A 78 -5.57 -3.04 -6.15
CA ALA A 78 -4.18 -3.08 -6.54
C ALA A 78 -3.70 -4.52 -6.84
N THR A 79 -2.75 -4.63 -7.75
CA THR A 79 -2.11 -5.89 -8.13
C THR A 79 -0.62 -5.88 -7.85
N GLU A 80 0.03 -7.04 -7.88
CA GLU A 80 1.49 -7.14 -7.68
C GLU A 80 2.31 -6.43 -8.76
N ALA A 81 1.74 -6.25 -9.95
CA ALA A 81 2.36 -5.56 -11.07
C ALA A 81 2.31 -4.02 -10.95
N ASP A 82 1.71 -3.52 -9.86
CA ASP A 82 1.46 -2.11 -9.66
C ASP A 82 2.65 -1.42 -9.01
N ILE A 83 2.80 -0.13 -9.32
CA ILE A 83 3.83 0.69 -8.70
C ILE A 83 3.60 0.86 -7.18
N ILE A 84 2.32 0.86 -6.77
CA ILE A 84 1.92 0.80 -5.37
C ILE A 84 1.28 -0.57 -5.15
N ARG A 85 2.06 -1.51 -4.60
CA ARG A 85 1.65 -2.88 -4.37
C ARG A 85 0.70 -2.99 -3.17
N PRO A 86 -0.23 -3.98 -3.16
CA PRO A 86 -1.10 -4.24 -2.01
C PRO A 86 -0.33 -4.38 -0.70
N SER A 87 0.81 -5.07 -0.71
CA SER A 87 1.67 -5.25 0.45
C SER A 87 2.09 -3.93 1.10
N HIS A 88 2.52 -2.95 0.28
CA HIS A 88 2.89 -1.63 0.79
C HIS A 88 1.68 -0.93 1.43
N ILE A 89 0.50 -1.01 0.82
CA ILE A 89 -0.72 -0.38 1.34
C ILE A 89 -1.14 -1.01 2.67
N PHE A 90 -1.13 -2.35 2.77
CA PHE A 90 -1.44 -3.06 4.00
C PHE A 90 -0.45 -2.76 5.12
N ALA A 91 0.84 -2.58 4.83
CA ALA A 91 1.79 -2.11 5.84
C ALA A 91 1.41 -0.74 6.41
N LEU A 92 0.90 0.18 5.58
CA LEU A 92 0.45 1.49 6.07
C LEU A 92 -0.76 1.37 6.98
N LEU A 93 -1.71 0.50 6.61
CA LEU A 93 -2.89 0.22 7.42
C LEU A 93 -2.47 -0.37 8.77
N ILE A 94 -1.59 -1.38 8.77
CA ILE A 94 -1.10 -2.02 9.99
C ILE A 94 -0.36 -1.02 10.88
N ALA A 95 0.52 -0.19 10.30
CA ALA A 95 1.24 0.84 11.04
C ALA A 95 0.28 1.92 11.61
N HIS A 96 -0.72 2.35 10.85
CA HIS A 96 -1.75 3.28 11.32
C HIS A 96 -2.49 2.72 12.54
N HIS A 97 -2.96 1.47 12.45
CA HIS A 97 -3.66 0.85 13.55
C HIS A 97 -2.71 0.73 14.75
N ALA A 98 -1.53 0.13 14.59
CA ALA A 98 -0.56 -0.06 15.68
C ALA A 98 -0.11 1.24 16.38
N GLY A 99 -0.20 2.40 15.72
CA GLY A 99 0.13 3.70 16.31
C GLY A 99 -0.93 4.30 17.25
N LYS A 100 -2.13 3.72 17.36
CA LYS A 100 -3.21 4.24 18.22
C LYS A 100 -2.95 3.89 19.69
N GLN A 101 -3.21 4.85 20.59
CA GLN A 101 -2.94 4.72 22.03
C GLN A 101 -3.80 3.65 22.75
N ASN A 102 -4.97 3.31 22.20
CA ASN A 102 -5.89 2.31 22.77
C ASN A 102 -5.74 0.96 22.05
N TRP A 103 -4.99 0.03 22.63
CA TRP A 103 -4.55 -1.20 21.95
C TRP A 103 -5.64 -2.26 21.72
N SER A 104 -6.70 -2.30 22.52
CA SER A 104 -7.61 -3.48 22.54
C SER A 104 -8.47 -3.69 21.28
N PRO A 105 -9.13 -2.68 20.68
CA PRO A 105 -9.77 -2.86 19.36
C PRO A 105 -8.74 -2.87 18.24
N VAL A 106 -7.71 -2.05 18.44
CA VAL A 106 -6.70 -1.69 17.44
C VAL A 106 -5.84 -2.88 17.01
N SER A 107 -5.54 -3.80 17.92
CA SER A 107 -4.86 -5.06 17.62
C SER A 107 -5.68 -5.97 16.71
N ASP A 108 -7.01 -5.98 16.85
CA ASP A 108 -7.90 -6.78 16.00
C ASP A 108 -7.96 -6.23 14.59
N GLU A 109 -8.03 -4.90 14.41
CA GLU A 109 -7.97 -4.30 13.07
C GLU A 109 -6.60 -4.51 12.40
N ALA A 110 -5.50 -4.30 13.13
CA ALA A 110 -4.16 -4.54 12.60
C ALA A 110 -3.97 -6.00 12.18
N TYR A 111 -4.45 -6.94 13.01
CA TYR A 111 -4.39 -8.36 12.69
C TYR A 111 -5.31 -8.76 11.53
N ARG A 112 -6.50 -8.18 11.43
CA ARG A 112 -7.36 -8.38 10.25
C ARG A 112 -6.67 -7.95 8.97
N CYS A 113 -5.95 -6.83 8.97
CA CYS A 113 -5.13 -6.43 7.83
C CYS A 113 -4.02 -7.44 7.52
N ILE A 114 -3.36 -7.99 8.53
CA ILE A 114 -2.36 -9.06 8.36
C ILE A 114 -2.99 -10.30 7.70
N LEU A 115 -4.14 -10.75 8.19
CA LEU A 115 -4.85 -11.91 7.64
C LEU A 115 -5.29 -11.67 6.19
N GLN A 116 -5.77 -10.47 5.86
CA GLN A 116 -6.13 -10.10 4.49
C GLN A 116 -4.90 -10.13 3.57
N LEU A 117 -3.77 -9.57 4.03
CA LEU A 117 -2.51 -9.60 3.27
C LEU A 117 -2.01 -11.02 3.05
N GLN A 118 -2.02 -11.88 4.08
CA GLN A 118 -1.63 -13.28 3.96
C GLN A 118 -2.58 -14.09 3.05
N LYS A 119 -3.87 -13.75 3.03
CA LYS A 119 -4.84 -14.38 2.11
C LYS A 119 -4.55 -14.02 0.66
N GLN A 120 -4.19 -12.77 0.38
CA GLN A 120 -3.83 -12.32 -0.96
C GLN A 120 -2.44 -12.82 -1.37
N GLN A 121 -1.49 -12.86 -0.43
CA GLN A 121 -0.09 -13.19 -0.67
C GLN A 121 0.44 -14.19 0.38
N PRO A 122 0.08 -15.48 0.27
CA PRO A 122 0.41 -16.48 1.30
C PRO A 122 1.90 -16.79 1.43
N LYS A 123 2.70 -16.43 0.41
CA LYS A 123 4.16 -16.63 0.39
C LYS A 123 4.94 -15.38 0.78
N LEU A 124 4.25 -14.27 1.08
CA LEU A 124 4.90 -13.04 1.49
C LEU A 124 5.44 -13.20 2.91
N ASP A 125 6.74 -12.94 3.08
CA ASP A 125 7.30 -12.75 4.41
C ASP A 125 6.84 -11.39 4.94
N LEU A 126 6.06 -11.38 6.03
CA LEU A 126 5.52 -10.15 6.58
C LEU A 126 6.60 -9.22 7.15
N THR A 127 7.74 -9.77 7.56
CA THR A 127 8.84 -9.01 8.19
C THR A 127 9.57 -8.08 7.22
N ILE A 128 9.43 -8.32 5.90
CA ILE A 128 10.02 -7.46 4.86
C ILE A 128 9.13 -6.25 4.56
N VAL A 129 7.87 -6.27 4.98
CA VAL A 129 6.87 -5.24 4.64
C VAL A 129 6.42 -4.48 5.90
N VAL A 130 6.33 -5.16 7.02
CA VAL A 130 5.90 -4.61 8.31
C VAL A 130 7.04 -4.76 9.30
N ASP A 131 7.26 -3.71 10.10
CA ASP A 131 8.25 -3.70 11.17
C ASP A 131 8.04 -4.89 12.13
N ALA A 132 9.12 -5.62 12.41
CA ALA A 132 9.11 -6.80 13.26
C ALA A 132 8.60 -6.49 14.68
N GLU A 133 8.83 -5.28 15.19
CA GLU A 133 8.33 -4.86 16.50
C GLU A 133 6.81 -4.73 16.49
N ILE A 134 6.24 -4.16 15.43
CA ILE A 134 4.79 -4.02 15.26
C ILE A 134 4.14 -5.41 15.13
N LEU A 135 4.72 -6.29 14.31
CA LEU A 135 4.24 -7.66 14.15
C LEU A 135 4.24 -8.41 15.49
N ASN A 136 5.36 -8.34 16.22
CA ASN A 136 5.51 -9.02 17.50
C ASN A 136 4.49 -8.51 18.54
N ARG A 137 4.27 -7.20 18.61
CA ARG A 137 3.24 -6.61 19.49
C ARG A 137 1.83 -7.10 19.15
N VAL A 138 1.46 -7.13 17.87
CA VAL A 138 0.14 -7.59 17.43
C VAL A 138 -0.07 -9.07 17.76
N TYR A 139 0.90 -9.94 17.44
CA TYR A 139 0.79 -11.37 17.75
C TYR A 139 0.78 -11.67 19.24
N THR A 140 1.60 -10.97 20.03
CA THR A 140 1.66 -11.15 21.49
C THR A 140 0.34 -10.75 22.15
N PHE A 141 -0.25 -9.61 21.75
CA PHE A 141 -1.52 -9.15 22.29
C PHE A 141 -2.66 -10.14 22.03
N ILE A 142 -2.70 -10.68 20.82
CA ILE A 142 -3.69 -11.68 20.42
C ILE A 142 -3.51 -12.98 21.21
N SER A 143 -2.27 -13.47 21.32
CA SER A 143 -1.97 -14.66 22.12
C SER A 143 -2.41 -14.50 23.58
N PHE A 144 -2.21 -13.32 24.15
CA PHE A 144 -2.62 -13.03 25.53
C PHE A 144 -4.14 -12.96 25.69
N SER A 145 -4.83 -12.33 24.74
CA SER A 145 -6.29 -12.20 24.75
C SER A 145 -7.00 -13.55 24.64
N TYR A 146 -6.54 -14.43 23.72
CA TYR A 146 -7.09 -15.78 23.60
C TYR A 146 -6.78 -16.66 24.83
N SER A 147 -5.62 -16.45 25.46
CA SER A 147 -5.28 -17.15 26.70
C SER A 147 -6.21 -16.76 27.84
N LEU A 148 -6.59 -15.48 27.98
CA LEU A 148 -7.54 -15.06 29.02
C LEU A 148 -8.96 -15.58 28.80
N VAL A 149 -9.40 -15.73 27.55
CA VAL A 149 -10.73 -16.26 27.20
C VAL A 149 -10.82 -17.78 27.44
N SER A 150 -9.72 -18.53 27.33
CA SER A 150 -9.70 -19.97 27.64
C SER A 150 -9.67 -20.31 29.13
N TYR A 151 -9.46 -19.32 30.01
CA TYR A 151 -9.44 -19.47 31.47
C TYR A 151 -10.67 -18.88 32.18
N MET A 152 -11.69 -18.43 31.43
CA MET A 152 -13.01 -18.04 31.94
C MET A 152 -14.07 -19.04 31.48
#